data_AF-A0A950ZIT1-F1
#
_entry.id   AF-A0A950ZIT1-F1
#
_cell.length_a   1.000
_cell.length_b   1.000
_cell.length_c   1.000
_cell.angle_alpha   90.00
_cell.angle_beta   90.00
_cell.angle_gamma   90.00
#
_symmetry.space_group_name_H-M   'P 1'
#
loop_
_entity.id
_entity.type
_entity.pdbx_description
1 polymer ?
#
loop_
_entity_poly.entity_id
_entity_poly.type
_entity_poly.pdbx_seq_one_letter_code
_entity_poly.pdbx_strand_id
1 'polypeptide(L)'
;MHKLLSTYFILFLFASVSAEAAMVRVVSVDDARTITIERNGARESIHIGGVAISDELRAHELLRWTLQPSSWVLVEPAGDGTFLVYRSPDALFINRELVLRGYARATLAGIEPDHTLAVTYLGDLIPTARRADPRTKDPARRTGSGTGPRSTRARSARTARPGGHAPD
;
A
#
# COMPACT_ATOMS: atom_id res chain seq x y z
N MET A 1 27.80 -41.34 17.11
CA MET A 1 27.64 -39.87 16.97
C MET A 1 26.60 -39.46 15.92
N HIS A 2 26.39 -40.20 14.81
CA HIS A 2 25.40 -39.82 13.79
C HIS A 2 23.92 -39.78 14.25
N LYS A 3 23.52 -40.60 15.23
CA LYS A 3 22.12 -40.63 15.72
C LYS A 3 21.72 -39.34 16.46
N LEU A 4 22.64 -38.72 17.21
CA LEU A 4 22.39 -37.47 17.93
C LEU A 4 22.23 -36.29 16.96
N LEU A 5 23.05 -36.22 15.91
CA LEU A 5 22.98 -35.14 14.91
C LEU A 5 21.63 -35.13 14.16
N SER A 6 21.09 -36.31 13.85
CA SER A 6 19.81 -36.47 13.15
C SER A 6 18.62 -36.00 14.01
N THR A 7 18.61 -36.33 15.31
CA THR A 7 17.54 -35.91 16.22
C THR A 7 17.50 -34.38 16.41
N TYR A 8 18.66 -33.73 16.52
CA TYR A 8 18.73 -32.26 16.62
C TYR A 8 18.29 -31.58 15.32
N PHE A 9 18.62 -32.14 14.16
CA PHE A 9 18.21 -31.60 12.87
C PHE A 9 16.68 -31.66 12.69
N ILE A 10 16.03 -32.74 13.11
CA ILE A 10 14.57 -32.90 13.06
C ILE A 10 13.88 -31.90 14.01
N LEU A 11 14.39 -31.74 15.24
CA LEU A 11 13.84 -30.77 16.20
C LEU A 11 13.94 -29.32 15.69
N PHE A 12 15.07 -28.97 15.07
CA PHE A 12 15.26 -27.67 14.46
C PHE A 12 14.31 -27.45 13.27
N LEU A 13 14.11 -28.48 12.44
CA LEU A 13 13.18 -28.42 11.31
C LEU A 13 11.73 -28.21 11.78
N PHE A 14 11.27 -28.92 12.82
CA PHE A 14 9.92 -28.73 13.37
C PHE A 14 9.71 -27.35 14.00
N ALA A 15 10.74 -26.77 14.64
CA ALA A 15 10.68 -25.40 15.15
C ALA A 15 10.64 -24.34 14.02
N SER A 16 11.09 -24.69 12.81
CA SER A 16 11.19 -23.77 11.67
C SER A 16 9.87 -23.67 10.88
N VAL A 17 8.99 -24.65 10.99
CA VAL A 17 7.71 -24.73 10.26
C VAL A 17 6.57 -24.19 11.12
N SER A 18 6.75 -22.99 11.69
CA SER A 18 5.65 -22.23 12.32
C SER A 18 5.35 -20.92 11.59
N ALA A 19 5.88 -20.75 10.37
CA ALA A 19 5.44 -19.72 9.44
C ALA A 19 4.09 -20.11 8.79
N GLU A 20 3.11 -20.45 9.62
CA GLU A 20 1.75 -20.66 9.15
C GLU A 20 1.09 -19.29 9.05
N ALA A 21 0.93 -18.81 7.82
CA ALA A 21 0.12 -17.66 7.47
C ALA A 21 -1.37 -17.98 7.76
N ALA A 22 -1.68 -18.17 9.04
CA ALA A 22 -2.98 -18.61 9.50
C ALA A 22 -3.97 -17.44 9.46
N MET A 23 -5.13 -17.67 8.85
CA MET A 23 -6.28 -16.79 8.99
C MET A 23 -6.65 -16.69 10.48
N VAL A 24 -6.84 -15.47 10.97
CA VAL A 24 -7.26 -15.19 12.35
C VAL A 24 -8.58 -14.45 12.36
N ARG A 25 -9.33 -14.55 13.46
CA ARG A 25 -10.59 -13.81 13.60
C ARG A 25 -10.34 -12.45 14.21
N VAL A 26 -11.01 -11.42 13.69
CA VAL A 26 -11.07 -10.10 14.32
C VAL A 26 -12.07 -10.14 15.47
N VAL A 27 -11.65 -9.72 16.66
CA VAL A 27 -12.50 -9.60 17.85
C VAL A 27 -13.03 -8.17 17.97
N SER A 28 -12.14 -7.18 17.87
CA SER A 28 -12.46 -5.75 17.94
C SER A 28 -11.49 -4.92 17.12
N VAL A 29 -11.95 -3.72 16.75
CA VAL A 29 -11.11 -2.62 16.27
C VAL A 29 -11.03 -1.64 17.43
N ASP A 30 -9.81 -1.42 17.95
CA ASP A 30 -9.60 -0.66 19.18
C ASP A 30 -9.35 0.83 18.85
N ASP A 31 -8.57 1.10 17.81
CA ASP A 31 -8.32 2.42 17.25
C ASP A 31 -7.98 2.35 15.73
N ALA A 32 -7.45 3.41 15.11
CA ALA A 32 -7.14 3.42 13.68
C ALA A 32 -5.90 2.62 13.28
N ARG A 33 -5.12 2.15 14.26
CA ARG A 33 -3.84 1.47 14.11
C ARG A 33 -3.84 0.10 14.77
N THR A 34 -4.78 -0.18 15.66
CA THR A 34 -4.77 -1.34 16.54
C THR A 34 -6.06 -2.14 16.36
N ILE A 35 -5.89 -3.43 16.08
CA ILE A 35 -7.00 -4.39 16.06
C ILE A 35 -6.68 -5.54 17.01
N THR A 36 -7.69 -6.03 17.71
CA THR A 36 -7.57 -7.24 18.52
C THR A 36 -8.07 -8.44 17.72
N ILE A 37 -7.22 -9.44 17.59
CA ILE A 37 -7.48 -10.70 16.89
C ILE A 37 -7.54 -11.87 17.88
N GLU A 38 -8.14 -12.97 17.46
CA GLU A 38 -8.10 -14.25 18.14
C GLU A 38 -7.25 -15.23 17.33
N ARG A 39 -6.15 -15.69 17.95
CA ARG A 39 -5.20 -16.65 17.38
C ARG A 39 -5.01 -17.78 18.40
N ASN A 40 -5.26 -19.02 17.99
CA ASN A 40 -5.10 -20.20 18.86
C ASN A 40 -5.87 -20.10 20.20
N GLY A 41 -7.05 -19.48 20.20
CA GLY A 41 -7.88 -19.27 21.39
C GLY A 41 -7.39 -18.18 22.35
N ALA A 42 -6.31 -17.47 22.00
CA ALA A 42 -5.83 -16.31 22.73
C ALA A 42 -6.18 -15.01 21.98
N ARG A 43 -6.49 -13.95 22.74
CA ARG A 43 -6.66 -12.60 22.19
C ARG A 43 -5.32 -11.89 22.13
N GLU A 44 -5.03 -11.28 21.00
CA GLU A 44 -3.79 -10.58 20.72
C GLU A 44 -4.10 -9.25 20.06
N SER A 45 -3.54 -8.15 20.57
CA SER A 45 -3.64 -6.84 19.92
C SER A 45 -2.47 -6.66 18.97
N ILE A 46 -2.77 -6.33 17.71
CA ILE A 46 -1.77 -6.15 16.66
C ILE A 46 -1.84 -4.73 16.10
N HIS A 47 -0.67 -4.21 15.71
CA HIS A 47 -0.53 -2.89 15.13
C HIS A 47 -0.45 -2.98 13.60
N ILE A 48 -1.28 -2.21 12.90
CA ILE A 48 -1.30 -2.09 11.45
C ILE A 48 -0.05 -1.31 11.00
N GLY A 49 0.78 -1.96 10.18
CA GLY A 49 2.06 -1.45 9.69
C GLY A 49 2.01 -0.84 8.29
N GLY A 50 3.15 -0.33 7.83
CA GLY A 50 3.30 0.15 6.44
C GLY A 50 2.47 1.37 6.06
N VAL A 51 1.77 1.98 7.02
CA VAL A 51 0.98 3.20 6.83
C VAL A 51 1.20 4.20 7.97
N ALA A 52 1.19 5.48 7.64
CA ALA A 52 1.12 6.58 8.58
C ALA A 52 -0.28 7.19 8.53
N ILE A 53 -1.10 6.94 9.56
CA ILE A 53 -2.46 7.48 9.65
C ILE A 53 -2.40 9.02 9.71
N SER A 54 -3.17 9.67 8.84
CA SER A 54 -3.31 11.12 8.76
C SER A 54 -4.67 11.62 9.27
N ASP A 55 -5.71 10.79 9.22
CA ASP A 55 -7.04 11.06 9.79
C ASP A 55 -7.48 9.88 10.65
N GLU A 56 -7.29 10.01 11.97
CA GLU A 56 -7.52 8.94 12.95
C GLU A 56 -9.01 8.54 13.01
N LEU A 57 -9.92 9.52 12.99
CA LEU A 57 -11.35 9.25 13.12
C LEU A 57 -11.87 8.48 11.90
N ARG A 58 -11.54 8.95 10.69
CA ARG A 58 -12.02 8.30 9.45
C ARG A 58 -11.36 6.95 9.21
N ALA A 59 -10.08 6.81 9.55
CA ALA A 59 -9.40 5.52 9.50
C ALA A 59 -10.05 4.51 10.45
N HIS A 60 -10.31 4.89 11.70
CA HIS A 60 -10.99 4.03 12.65
C HIS A 60 -12.41 3.65 12.18
N GLU A 61 -13.19 4.60 11.66
CA GLU A 61 -14.51 4.31 11.07
C GLU A 61 -14.41 3.31 9.93
N LEU A 62 -13.47 3.51 8.99
CA LEU A 62 -13.25 2.58 7.88
C LEU A 62 -12.94 1.17 8.39
N LEU A 63 -12.04 1.04 9.37
CA LEU A 63 -11.69 -0.25 9.97
C LEU A 63 -12.91 -0.90 10.62
N ARG A 64 -13.69 -0.18 11.44
CA ARG A 64 -14.90 -0.73 12.06
C ARG A 64 -15.93 -1.21 11.04
N TRP A 65 -16.13 -0.46 9.96
CA TRP A 65 -17.07 -0.83 8.90
C TRP A 65 -16.58 -2.02 8.09
N THR A 66 -15.27 -2.11 7.84
CA THR A 66 -14.66 -3.10 6.94
C THR A 66 -14.35 -4.42 7.65
N LEU A 67 -13.93 -4.34 8.92
CA LEU A 67 -13.53 -5.43 9.80
C LEU A 67 -14.58 -5.62 10.90
N GLN A 68 -15.76 -6.08 10.51
CA GLN A 68 -16.82 -6.41 11.46
C GLN A 68 -16.34 -7.49 12.45
N PRO A 69 -16.86 -7.53 13.69
CA PRO A 69 -16.54 -8.60 14.62
C PRO A 69 -16.74 -9.98 14.00
N SER A 70 -15.81 -10.90 14.23
CA SER A 70 -15.74 -12.24 13.61
C SER A 70 -15.32 -12.29 12.13
N SER A 71 -14.91 -11.17 11.53
CA SER A 71 -14.29 -11.18 10.20
C SER A 71 -12.98 -11.98 10.22
N TRP A 72 -12.72 -12.72 9.15
CA TRP A 72 -11.45 -13.43 8.99
C TRP A 72 -10.43 -12.55 8.29
N VAL A 73 -9.21 -12.49 8.83
CA VAL A 73 -8.11 -11.73 8.24
C VAL A 73 -6.84 -12.56 8.16
N LEU A 74 -6.09 -12.37 7.08
CA LEU A 74 -4.67 -12.69 7.02
C LEU A 74 -3.88 -11.58 7.69
N VAL A 75 -2.91 -11.97 8.50
CA VAL A 75 -2.00 -11.04 9.15
C VAL A 75 -0.58 -11.44 8.78
N GLU A 76 0.12 -10.59 8.06
CA GLU A 76 1.51 -10.79 7.65
C GLU A 76 2.44 -9.83 8.38
N PRO A 77 3.60 -10.26 8.88
CA PRO A 77 4.54 -9.36 9.53
C PRO A 77 5.14 -8.37 8.53
N ALA A 78 5.08 -7.08 8.84
CA ALA A 78 5.66 -5.99 8.04
C ALA A 78 7.06 -5.54 8.54
N GLY A 79 7.47 -6.02 9.73
CA GLY A 79 8.66 -5.54 10.44
C GLY A 79 8.29 -4.71 11.67
N ASP A 80 9.24 -4.53 12.59
CA ASP A 80 9.12 -3.70 13.80
C ASP A 80 7.87 -4.00 14.68
N GLY A 81 7.41 -5.25 14.68
CA GLY A 81 6.22 -5.67 15.44
C GLY A 81 4.89 -5.19 14.85
N THR A 82 4.90 -4.72 13.59
CA THR A 82 3.70 -4.29 12.86
C THR A 82 3.30 -5.29 11.78
N PHE A 83 2.05 -5.19 11.32
CA PHE A 83 1.45 -6.18 10.44
C PHE A 83 0.68 -5.58 9.25
N LEU A 84 0.73 -6.28 8.12
CA LEU A 84 -0.14 -6.09 6.97
C LEU A 84 -1.39 -6.93 7.17
N VAL A 85 -2.56 -6.35 6.89
CA VAL A 85 -3.86 -6.99 7.15
C VAL A 85 -4.63 -7.13 5.84
N TYR A 86 -5.04 -8.36 5.54
CA TYR A 86 -5.88 -8.68 4.38
C TYR A 86 -7.17 -9.33 4.86
N ARG A 87 -8.32 -8.84 4.40
CA ARG A 87 -9.61 -9.42 4.75
C ARG A 87 -9.97 -10.59 3.83
N SER A 88 -10.51 -11.65 4.41
CA SER A 88 -11.14 -12.77 3.72
C SER A 88 -12.67 -12.60 3.70
N PRO A 89 -13.38 -13.03 2.65
CA PRO A 89 -12.93 -13.86 1.51
C PRO A 89 -12.43 -13.08 0.30
N ASP A 90 -12.51 -11.75 0.31
CA ASP A 90 -12.29 -10.94 -0.88
C ASP A 90 -10.84 -10.48 -1.08
N ALA A 91 -9.94 -10.93 -0.21
CA ALA A 91 -8.53 -10.55 -0.18
C ALA A 91 -8.32 -9.02 -0.14
N LEU A 92 -9.25 -8.28 0.48
CA LEU A 92 -9.17 -6.83 0.55
C LEU A 92 -7.96 -6.41 1.40
N PHE A 93 -7.02 -5.70 0.77
CA PHE A 93 -5.83 -5.22 1.46
C PHE A 93 -6.12 -3.94 2.24
N ILE A 94 -6.28 -4.07 3.56
CA ILE A 94 -6.75 -2.99 4.43
C ILE A 94 -5.79 -1.80 4.46
N ASN A 95 -4.49 -2.05 4.51
CA ASN A 95 -3.46 -1.01 4.53
C ASN A 95 -3.53 -0.15 3.26
N ARG A 96 -3.78 -0.77 2.10
CA ARG A 96 -3.95 -0.05 0.84
C ARG A 96 -5.27 0.72 0.80
N GLU A 97 -6.36 0.17 1.33
CA GLU A 97 -7.63 0.90 1.41
C GLU A 97 -7.53 2.17 2.25
N LEU A 98 -6.78 2.14 3.37
CA LEU A 98 -6.53 3.33 4.19
C LEU A 98 -5.83 4.44 3.37
N VAL A 99 -4.87 4.08 2.51
CA VAL A 99 -4.16 5.02 1.64
C VAL A 99 -5.04 5.49 0.48
N LEU A 100 -5.73 4.57 -0.19
CA LEU A 100 -6.66 4.85 -1.30
C LEU A 100 -7.75 5.85 -0.91
N ARG A 101 -8.26 5.76 0.32
CA ARG A 101 -9.29 6.68 0.85
C ARG A 101 -8.72 7.99 1.37
N GLY A 102 -7.38 8.13 1.42
CA GLY A 102 -6.70 9.33 1.91
C GLY A 102 -6.65 9.46 3.43
N TYR A 103 -6.93 8.38 4.17
CA TYR A 103 -6.90 8.37 5.64
C TYR A 103 -5.50 8.07 6.19
N ALA A 104 -4.60 7.57 5.33
CA ALA A 104 -3.21 7.32 5.65
C ALA A 104 -2.29 7.58 4.45
N ARG A 105 -0.98 7.62 4.72
CA ARG A 105 0.09 7.63 3.70
C ARG A 105 0.85 6.32 3.75
N ALA A 106 1.22 5.75 2.61
CA ALA A 106 2.06 4.56 2.59
C ALA A 106 3.46 4.88 3.15
N THR A 107 3.99 4.00 3.99
CA THR A 107 5.39 4.06 4.48
C THR A 107 6.21 2.87 4.00
N LEU A 108 5.58 1.86 3.42
CA LEU A 108 6.23 0.65 2.89
C LEU A 108 5.90 0.48 1.39
N ALA A 109 6.86 -0.05 0.62
CA ALA A 109 6.72 -0.24 -0.82
C ALA A 109 5.65 -1.31 -1.13
N GLY A 110 4.79 -1.04 -2.13
CA GLY A 110 3.70 -1.96 -2.52
C GLY A 110 2.35 -1.69 -1.86
N ILE A 111 2.27 -0.73 -0.93
CA ILE A 111 1.00 -0.22 -0.38
C ILE A 111 0.46 0.96 -1.19
N GLU A 112 1.36 1.75 -1.78
CA GLU A 112 0.99 2.91 -2.59
C GLU A 112 0.08 2.47 -3.75
N PRO A 113 -1.06 3.15 -3.95
CA PRO A 113 -1.90 2.88 -5.11
C PRO A 113 -1.11 3.10 -6.40
N ASP A 114 -1.30 2.23 -7.37
CA ASP A 114 -0.82 2.51 -8.71
C ASP A 114 -1.62 3.70 -9.27
N HIS A 115 -0.99 4.88 -9.25
CA HIS A 115 -1.56 6.11 -9.77
C HIS A 115 -1.36 6.25 -11.29
N THR A 116 -0.98 5.19 -12.00
CA THR A 116 -1.05 5.18 -13.46
C THR A 116 -2.51 5.13 -13.91
N LEU A 117 -3.17 6.28 -13.80
CA LEU A 117 -4.27 6.59 -14.68
C LEU A 117 -3.69 6.57 -16.09
N ALA A 118 -3.93 5.49 -16.82
CA ALA A 118 -3.78 5.48 -18.27
C ALA A 118 -4.82 6.45 -18.84
N VAL A 119 -4.53 7.75 -18.72
CA VAL A 119 -5.33 8.82 -19.31
C VAL A 119 -5.01 8.78 -20.79
N THR A 120 -5.68 7.89 -21.52
CA THR A 120 -5.77 8.00 -22.96
C THR A 120 -6.63 9.23 -23.23
N TYR A 121 -6.00 10.35 -23.55
CA TYR A 121 -6.73 11.54 -23.98
C TYR A 121 -7.51 11.18 -25.23
N LEU A 122 -8.79 11.58 -25.29
CA LEU A 122 -9.67 11.31 -26.44
C LEU A 122 -9.10 11.86 -27.76
N GLY A 123 -8.16 12.81 -27.69
CA GLY A 123 -7.41 13.33 -28.85
C GLY A 123 -6.22 12.47 -29.31
N ASP A 124 -5.74 11.53 -28.49
CA ASP A 124 -4.68 10.58 -28.85
C ASP A 124 -5.24 9.34 -29.59
N LEU A 125 -6.56 9.17 -29.61
CA LEU A 125 -7.24 8.21 -30.46
C LEU A 125 -7.36 8.78 -31.88
N ILE A 126 -6.24 8.97 -32.57
CA ILE A 126 -6.26 9.07 -34.03
C ILE A 126 -6.45 7.64 -34.55
N PRO A 127 -7.61 7.28 -35.14
CA PRO A 127 -7.78 5.99 -35.76
C PRO A 127 -7.01 6.01 -37.09
N THR A 128 -5.69 5.84 -37.05
CA THR A 128 -4.97 5.48 -38.27
C THR A 128 -5.33 4.03 -38.58
N ALA A 129 -6.36 3.87 -39.40
CA ALA A 129 -6.60 2.62 -40.08
C ALA A 129 -5.34 2.26 -40.89
N ARG A 130 -4.81 1.06 -40.59
CA ARG A 130 -4.12 0.17 -41.53
C ARG A 130 -2.65 0.51 -41.88
N ARG A 131 -1.74 -0.33 -41.38
CA ARG A 131 -1.04 -1.27 -42.27
C ARG A 131 -0.36 -2.39 -41.48
N ALA A 132 -0.62 -3.61 -41.95
CA ALA A 132 0.16 -4.79 -41.63
C ALA A 132 1.64 -4.56 -42.00
N ASP A 133 2.50 -5.10 -41.13
CA ASP A 133 3.94 -5.26 -41.30
C ASP A 133 4.26 -5.98 -42.63
N PRO A 134 5.36 -5.63 -43.33
CA PRO A 134 6.60 -6.36 -43.08
C PRO A 134 7.89 -5.54 -43.18
N ARG A 135 8.84 -5.83 -42.28
CA ARG A 135 10.31 -5.87 -42.48
C ARG A 135 10.83 -5.22 -43.78
N THR A 136 11.62 -4.15 -43.70
CA THR A 136 12.80 -3.92 -44.58
C THR A 136 13.73 -2.84 -43.98
N LYS A 137 14.98 -3.25 -43.71
CA LYS A 137 16.28 -2.54 -43.68
C LYS A 137 16.37 -1.08 -43.18
N ASP A 138 17.28 -0.91 -42.20
CA ASP A 138 18.05 0.32 -41.93
C ASP A 138 18.47 1.06 -43.21
N PRO A 139 18.36 2.40 -43.21
CA PRO A 139 19.59 3.16 -43.37
C PRO A 139 19.67 4.46 -42.53
N ALA A 140 20.89 4.69 -42.04
CA ALA A 140 21.61 5.97 -42.04
C ALA A 140 21.06 7.15 -41.22
N ARG A 141 21.65 7.31 -40.02
CA ARG A 141 22.40 8.49 -39.55
C ARG A 141 22.11 9.80 -40.30
N ARG A 142 21.28 10.67 -39.71
CA ARG A 142 21.34 12.12 -39.94
C ARG A 142 21.53 12.86 -38.62
N THR A 143 22.74 13.38 -38.46
CA THR A 143 23.15 14.43 -37.55
C THR A 143 22.33 15.69 -37.81
N GLY A 144 21.47 16.06 -36.87
CA GLY A 144 20.75 17.33 -36.85
C GLY A 144 21.12 18.10 -35.60
N SER A 145 22.09 19.01 -35.75
CA SER A 145 22.49 20.00 -34.76
C SER A 145 21.36 21.01 -34.60
N GLY A 146 20.71 21.03 -33.43
CA GLY A 146 19.69 21.99 -33.04
C GLY A 146 20.07 22.66 -31.74
N THR A 147 20.96 23.63 -31.85
CA THR A 147 21.39 24.54 -30.79
C THR A 147 20.24 25.48 -30.39
N GLY A 148 19.90 25.53 -29.10
CA GLY A 148 19.55 26.82 -28.49
C GLY A 148 18.41 26.84 -27.46
N PRO A 149 18.46 27.79 -26.49
CA PRO A 149 18.07 27.55 -25.11
C PRO A 149 17.05 28.57 -24.54
N ARG A 150 16.84 28.52 -23.21
CA ARG A 150 16.44 29.63 -22.29
C ARG A 150 14.93 29.69 -21.95
N SER A 151 14.51 29.27 -20.75
CA SER A 151 14.55 29.94 -19.43
C SER A 151 13.65 31.19 -19.29
N THR A 152 12.69 31.12 -18.36
CA THR A 152 12.22 32.14 -17.38
C THR A 152 11.04 31.49 -16.63
N ARG A 153 11.09 31.11 -15.35
CA ARG A 153 11.33 31.80 -14.05
C ARG A 153 10.31 32.91 -13.71
N ALA A 154 9.71 32.74 -12.52
CA ALA A 154 9.06 33.72 -11.64
C ALA A 154 7.58 34.04 -11.99
N ARG A 155 6.65 34.38 -11.09
CA ARG A 155 6.70 34.98 -9.74
C ARG A 155 5.26 34.90 -9.15
N SER A 156 5.04 34.31 -7.97
CA SER A 156 4.71 34.97 -6.67
C SER A 156 3.50 35.93 -6.62
N ALA A 157 2.52 35.61 -5.75
CA ALA A 157 1.79 36.48 -4.79
C ALA A 157 0.74 35.59 -4.08
N ARG A 158 0.80 35.24 -2.78
CA ARG A 158 0.85 36.03 -1.54
C ARG A 158 -0.23 37.11 -1.45
N THR A 159 -1.40 36.71 -0.94
CA THR A 159 -2.31 37.64 -0.26
C THR A 159 -2.62 37.11 1.12
N ALA A 160 -2.04 37.80 2.11
CA ALA A 160 -2.31 37.64 3.52
C ALA A 160 -3.72 38.16 3.83
N ARG A 161 -4.44 37.47 4.73
CA ARG A 161 -5.68 37.95 5.35
C ARG A 161 -5.42 38.11 6.85
N PRO A 162 -5.32 39.34 7.38
CA PRO A 162 -5.29 39.57 8.81
C PRO A 162 -6.69 39.96 9.34
N GLY A 163 -6.94 39.61 10.61
CA GLY A 163 -7.74 40.46 11.50
C GLY A 163 -9.18 40.04 11.77
N GLY A 164 -9.50 39.94 13.06
CA GLY A 164 -10.86 39.79 13.62
C GLY A 164 -10.80 39.02 14.93
N HIS A 165 -10.16 39.56 15.98
CA HIS A 165 -10.76 40.47 16.98
C HIS A 165 -11.77 39.74 17.88
N ALA A 166 -11.31 39.40 19.09
CA ALA A 166 -12.12 39.10 20.26
C ALA A 166 -12.40 40.41 21.02
N PRO A 167 -13.64 40.57 21.52
CA PRO A 167 -13.90 40.81 22.95
C PRO A 167 -15.15 40.00 23.41
N ASP A 168 -15.42 39.62 24.65
CA ASP A 168 -14.83 39.75 26.00
C ASP A 168 -15.12 38.43 26.75
#